data_AF-A0A7C0ZDU5-F1
#
_entry.id   AF-A0A7C0ZDU5-F1
#
_cell.length_a   1.000
_cell.length_b   1.000
_cell.length_c   1.000
_cell.angle_alpha   90.00
_cell.angle_beta   90.00
_cell.angle_gamma   90.00
#
_symmetry.space_group_name_H-M   'P 1'
#
loop_
_entity.id
_entity.type
_entity.pdbx_description
1 polymer ?
#
loop_
_entity_poly.entity_id
_entity_poly.type
_entity_poly.pdbx_seq_one_letter_code
_entity_poly.pdbx_strand_id
1 'polypeptide(L)'
;RYRDKTGKGQWIDVAQADCMVSLASQAIVTYTVSGLTPLEVRRKRQSLGQVIVRGFFKDKDGYVAVLASRGPMMERLAKALGVEEVDREILERWVSERTVQEVVDALVEADVAVAPVLNIDEVVEEPHLVARGMFTEVEHPKLGRIKVPTYPVKFSEIRGFKVTSAPTLGQHTEEVLSSLLGYSKEEIEGLRREGVI
;
A
#
# COMPACT_ATOMS: atom_id res chain seq x y z
N ARG A 1 -18.59 -5.27 21.40
CA ARG A 1 -17.19 -5.06 21.86
C ARG A 1 -17.12 -5.29 23.38
N TYR A 2 -15.93 -5.34 24.01
CA TYR A 2 -15.79 -5.57 25.47
C TYR A 2 -16.63 -4.58 26.29
N ARG A 3 -16.46 -3.28 26.04
CA ARG A 3 -17.24 -2.20 26.66
C ARG A 3 -18.76 -2.40 26.57
N ASP A 4 -19.27 -2.81 25.40
CA ASP A 4 -20.73 -2.98 25.20
C ASP A 4 -21.30 -4.13 26.04
N LYS A 5 -20.47 -5.09 26.45
CA LYS A 5 -20.87 -6.22 27.31
C LYS A 5 -20.69 -5.94 28.79
N THR A 6 -19.67 -5.18 29.16
CA THR A 6 -19.24 -5.03 30.57
C THR A 6 -19.51 -3.64 31.15
N GLY A 7 -19.79 -2.64 30.30
CA GLY A 7 -19.82 -1.23 30.67
C GLY A 7 -18.44 -0.63 31.01
N LYS A 8 -17.37 -1.43 30.96
CA LYS A 8 -16.03 -1.04 31.40
C LYS A 8 -15.10 -0.80 30.22
N GLY A 9 -14.24 0.22 30.35
CA GLY A 9 -13.08 0.41 29.48
C GLY A 9 -11.99 -0.63 29.73
N GLN A 10 -10.92 -0.56 28.92
CA GLN A 10 -9.71 -1.35 29.11
C GLN A 10 -8.50 -0.57 28.61
N TRP A 11 -7.33 -0.89 29.15
CA TRP A 11 -6.05 -0.38 28.66
C TRP A 11 -5.59 -1.21 27.45
N ILE A 12 -5.06 -0.55 26.43
CA ILE A 12 -4.55 -1.18 25.21
C ILE A 12 -3.10 -0.77 25.05
N ASP A 13 -2.19 -1.74 25.14
CA ASP A 13 -0.77 -1.56 24.89
C ASP A 13 -0.43 -1.96 23.46
N VAL A 14 0.23 -1.06 22.72
CA VAL A 14 0.64 -1.31 21.33
C VAL A 14 2.04 -0.76 21.12
N ALA A 15 3.03 -1.64 21.16
CA ALA A 15 4.38 -1.29 20.74
C ALA A 15 4.49 -1.34 19.21
N GLN A 16 5.18 -0.35 18.62
CA GLN A 16 5.51 -0.37 17.19
C GLN A 16 6.31 -1.63 16.82
N ALA A 17 7.19 -2.08 17.72
CA ALA A 17 7.97 -3.32 17.54
C ALA A 17 7.06 -4.55 17.36
N ASP A 18 6.04 -4.70 18.21
CA ASP A 18 5.10 -5.83 18.15
C ASP A 18 4.32 -5.83 16.83
N CYS A 19 3.93 -4.65 16.33
CA CYS A 19 3.28 -4.51 15.04
C CYS A 19 4.20 -4.96 13.90
N MET A 20 5.47 -4.56 13.93
CA MET A 20 6.45 -4.97 12.91
C MET A 20 6.73 -6.48 12.96
N VAL A 21 6.80 -7.07 14.16
CA VAL A 21 6.92 -8.53 14.34
C VAL A 21 5.71 -9.25 13.74
N SER A 22 4.50 -8.76 14.00
CA SER A 22 3.27 -9.32 13.43
C SER A 22 3.26 -9.26 11.89
N LEU A 23 3.68 -8.14 11.31
CA LEU A 23 3.81 -7.97 9.85
C LEU A 23 4.89 -8.87 9.23
N ALA A 24 5.93 -9.23 10.00
CA ALA A 24 6.99 -10.14 9.60
C ALA A 24 6.65 -11.64 9.78
N SER A 25 5.39 -11.97 10.05
CA SER A 25 4.94 -13.33 10.39
C SER A 25 5.44 -14.42 9.44
N GLN A 26 5.41 -14.21 8.12
CA GLN A 26 5.89 -15.20 7.15
C GLN A 26 7.38 -15.54 7.33
N ALA A 27 8.22 -14.52 7.54
CA ALA A 27 9.66 -14.72 7.72
C ALA A 27 9.94 -15.46 9.04
N ILE A 28 9.23 -15.09 10.10
CA ILE A 28 9.34 -15.71 11.42
C ILE A 28 8.92 -17.18 11.37
N VAL A 29 7.73 -17.48 10.83
CA VAL A 29 7.24 -18.87 10.71
C VAL A 29 8.17 -19.72 9.85
N THR A 30 8.68 -19.16 8.75
CA THR A 30 9.65 -19.88 7.91
C THR A 30 10.90 -20.26 8.72
N TYR A 31 11.47 -19.30 9.45
CA TYR A 31 12.65 -19.54 10.27
C TYR A 31 12.38 -20.55 11.39
N THR A 32 11.28 -20.45 12.13
CA THR A 32 10.98 -21.36 13.25
C THR A 32 10.71 -22.79 12.80
N VAL A 33 10.16 -22.99 11.61
CA VAL A 33 9.91 -24.33 11.05
C VAL A 33 11.17 -24.93 10.42
N SER A 34 11.96 -24.14 9.68
CA SER A 34 13.08 -24.68 8.89
C SER A 34 14.47 -24.44 9.48
N GLY A 35 14.61 -23.57 10.47
CA GLY A 35 15.90 -23.09 10.97
C GLY A 35 16.70 -22.25 9.98
N LEU A 36 16.08 -21.78 8.89
CA LEU A 36 16.74 -21.05 7.81
C LEU A 36 16.20 -19.63 7.72
N THR A 37 17.10 -18.67 7.58
CA THR A 37 16.74 -17.28 7.28
C THR A 37 16.08 -17.17 5.90
N PRO A 38 15.30 -16.11 5.62
CA PRO A 38 14.71 -15.88 4.30
C PRO A 38 15.73 -15.92 3.14
N LEU A 39 16.96 -15.45 3.39
CA LEU A 39 18.03 -15.48 2.39
C LEU A 39 18.53 -16.91 2.12
N GLU A 40 18.71 -17.71 3.16
CA GLU A 40 19.12 -19.12 3.04
C GLU A 40 18.04 -19.94 2.35
N VAL A 41 16.76 -19.71 2.65
CA VAL A 41 15.64 -20.30 1.93
C VAL A 41 15.69 -19.94 0.45
N ARG A 42 15.95 -18.67 0.12
CA ARG A 42 16.09 -18.22 -1.28
C ARG A 42 17.24 -18.95 -1.98
N ARG A 43 18.42 -19.03 -1.35
CA ARG A 43 19.59 -19.73 -1.89
C ARG A 43 19.32 -21.23 -2.08
N LYS A 44 18.69 -21.88 -1.10
CA LYS A 44 18.33 -23.31 -1.17
C LYS A 44 17.31 -23.60 -2.27
N ARG A 45 16.34 -22.70 -2.51
CA ARG A 45 15.41 -22.83 -3.65
C ARG A 45 16.15 -22.76 -4.98
N GLN A 46 17.05 -21.78 -5.12
CA GLN A 46 17.89 -21.64 -6.32
C GLN A 46 18.74 -22.91 -6.56
N SER A 47 19.38 -23.45 -5.51
CA SER A 47 20.18 -24.67 -5.64
C SER A 47 19.37 -25.93 -5.98
N LEU A 48 18.05 -25.92 -5.72
CA LEU A 48 17.13 -27.01 -6.07
C LEU A 48 16.49 -26.83 -7.46
N GLY A 49 17.02 -25.92 -8.29
CA GLY A 49 16.48 -25.65 -9.63
C GLY A 49 15.09 -25.01 -9.61
N GLN A 50 14.66 -24.47 -8.46
CA GLN A 50 13.34 -23.88 -8.29
C GLN A 50 13.35 -22.44 -8.78
N VAL A 51 13.35 -22.26 -10.10
CA VAL A 51 13.34 -20.93 -10.72
C VAL A 51 11.97 -20.28 -10.51
N ILE A 52 11.98 -19.11 -9.89
CA ILE A 52 10.83 -18.21 -9.80
C ILE A 52 11.30 -16.91 -10.45
N VAL A 53 10.64 -16.51 -11.52
CA VAL A 53 10.93 -15.24 -12.17
C VAL A 53 10.00 -14.20 -11.57
N ARG A 54 10.51 -13.49 -10.56
CA ARG A 54 9.80 -12.41 -9.89
C ARG A 54 10.70 -11.20 -9.74
N GLY A 55 10.19 -10.03 -10.06
CA GLY A 55 10.85 -8.78 -9.72
C GLY A 55 10.46 -7.65 -10.65
N PHE A 56 11.26 -6.61 -10.58
CA PHE A 56 11.19 -5.45 -11.47
C PHE A 56 12.21 -5.62 -12.59
N PHE A 57 11.78 -5.35 -13.81
CA PHE A 57 12.58 -5.45 -15.02
C PHE A 57 12.52 -4.11 -15.74
N LYS A 58 13.69 -3.63 -16.17
CA LYS A 58 13.80 -2.36 -16.89
C LYS A 58 13.50 -2.60 -18.36
N ASP A 59 12.57 -1.82 -18.90
CA ASP A 59 12.21 -1.81 -20.30
C ASP A 59 12.76 -0.52 -20.98
N LYS A 60 12.32 -0.19 -22.19
CA LYS A 60 12.79 0.98 -22.95
C LYS A 60 12.40 2.32 -22.32
N ASP A 61 11.24 2.41 -21.69
CA ASP A 61 10.60 3.65 -21.27
C ASP A 61 10.14 3.67 -19.80
N GLY A 62 10.43 2.62 -19.03
CA GLY A 62 10.06 2.48 -17.63
C GLY A 62 10.50 1.16 -17.00
N TYR A 63 9.62 0.62 -16.16
CA TYR A 63 9.80 -0.65 -15.50
C TYR A 63 8.48 -1.43 -15.48
N VAL A 64 8.58 -2.75 -15.57
CA VAL A 64 7.47 -3.68 -15.32
C VAL A 64 7.78 -4.58 -14.12
N ALA A 65 6.73 -4.90 -13.35
CA ALA A 65 6.77 -5.93 -12.34
C ALA A 65 6.21 -7.23 -12.93
N VAL A 66 7.04 -8.27 -13.01
CA VAL A 66 6.63 -9.60 -13.49
C VAL A 66 6.64 -10.59 -12.33
N LEU A 67 5.61 -11.43 -12.27
CA LEU A 67 5.50 -12.55 -11.35
C LEU A 67 5.15 -13.82 -12.13
N ALA A 68 6.14 -14.67 -12.36
CA ALA A 68 5.96 -16.03 -12.84
C ALA A 68 6.47 -17.03 -11.79
N SER A 69 5.57 -17.88 -11.32
CA SER A 69 5.85 -18.96 -10.37
C SER A 69 5.62 -20.33 -11.05
N ARG A 70 6.01 -21.41 -10.37
CA ARG A 70 6.14 -22.74 -10.99
C ARG A 70 4.86 -23.28 -11.62
N GLY A 71 5.07 -24.19 -12.58
CA GLY A 71 4.02 -24.93 -13.28
C GLY A 71 3.57 -24.17 -14.53
N PRO A 72 2.26 -24.08 -14.81
CA PRO A 72 1.72 -23.52 -16.05
C PRO A 72 2.17 -22.08 -16.36
N MET A 73 2.42 -21.25 -15.34
CA MET A 73 2.78 -19.85 -15.57
C MET A 73 4.21 -19.68 -16.11
N MET A 74 5.16 -20.56 -15.73
CA MET A 74 6.49 -20.58 -16.33
C MET A 74 6.45 -21.09 -17.77
N GLU A 75 5.62 -22.10 -18.08
CA GLU A 75 5.42 -22.62 -19.43
C GLU A 75 4.82 -21.55 -20.36
N ARG A 76 3.84 -20.79 -19.87
CA ARG A 76 3.25 -19.67 -20.60
C ARG A 76 4.25 -18.54 -20.84
N LEU A 77 5.06 -18.22 -19.84
CA LEU A 77 6.13 -17.24 -19.99
C LEU A 77 7.15 -17.70 -21.05
N ALA A 78 7.58 -18.96 -21.00
CA ALA A 78 8.50 -19.54 -21.98
C ALA A 78 7.93 -19.46 -23.41
N LYS A 79 6.66 -19.84 -23.57
CA LYS A 79 5.93 -19.72 -24.83
C LYS A 79 5.84 -18.28 -25.33
N ALA A 80 5.53 -17.32 -24.46
CA ALA A 80 5.44 -15.90 -24.81
C ALA A 80 6.78 -15.32 -25.28
N LEU A 81 7.88 -15.77 -24.67
CA LEU A 81 9.23 -15.35 -25.02
C LEU A 81 9.81 -16.13 -26.21
N GLY A 82 9.18 -17.22 -26.62
CA GLY A 82 9.64 -18.09 -27.71
C GLY A 82 10.88 -18.92 -27.34
N VAL A 83 11.01 -19.31 -26.07
CA VAL A 83 12.13 -20.11 -25.55
C VAL A 83 11.62 -21.38 -24.84
N GLU A 84 12.47 -22.39 -24.71
CA GLU A 84 12.11 -23.63 -24.01
C GLU A 84 12.11 -23.45 -22.48
N GLU A 85 13.10 -22.73 -21.95
CA GLU A 85 13.23 -22.42 -20.54
C GLU A 85 13.49 -20.93 -20.34
N VAL A 86 12.90 -20.35 -19.29
CA VAL A 86 13.05 -18.94 -18.94
C VAL A 86 13.77 -18.82 -17.61
N ASP A 87 14.80 -17.99 -17.59
CA ASP A 87 15.41 -17.46 -16.37
C ASP A 87 15.25 -15.94 -16.29
N ARG A 88 15.83 -15.35 -15.25
CA ARG A 88 15.76 -13.90 -15.02
C ARG A 88 16.48 -13.12 -16.13
N GLU A 89 17.61 -13.62 -16.63
CA GLU A 89 18.46 -12.90 -17.60
C GLU A 89 17.82 -12.88 -18.99
N ILE A 90 17.21 -14.00 -19.39
CA ILE A 90 16.43 -14.11 -20.63
C ILE A 90 15.25 -13.14 -20.59
N LEU A 91 14.49 -13.11 -19.48
CA LEU A 91 13.39 -12.15 -19.34
C LEU A 91 13.89 -10.71 -19.34
N GLU A 92 14.97 -10.41 -18.59
CA GLU A 92 15.54 -9.07 -18.51
C GLU A 92 15.96 -8.55 -19.88
N ARG A 93 16.60 -9.38 -20.71
CA ARG A 93 16.93 -9.04 -22.10
C ARG A 93 15.68 -8.78 -22.94
N TRP A 94 14.72 -9.71 -22.92
CA TRP A 94 13.49 -9.59 -23.69
C TRP A 94 12.68 -8.34 -23.34
N VAL A 95 12.59 -8.00 -22.05
CA VAL A 95 11.92 -6.78 -21.55
C VAL A 95 12.66 -5.52 -21.99
N SER A 96 14.00 -5.50 -21.89
CA SER A 96 14.82 -4.32 -22.21
C SER A 96 14.73 -3.83 -23.67
N GLU A 97 14.26 -4.69 -24.58
CA GLU A 97 14.10 -4.39 -26.01
C GLU A 97 12.69 -3.87 -26.36
N ARG A 98 11.78 -3.76 -25.40
CA ARG A 98 10.36 -3.42 -25.59
C ARG A 98 9.97 -2.24 -24.69
N THR A 99 8.86 -1.60 -24.99
CA THR A 99 8.22 -0.60 -24.12
C THR A 99 7.39 -1.27 -23.03
N VAL A 100 7.04 -0.53 -21.98
CA VAL A 100 6.09 -0.98 -20.94
C VAL A 100 4.84 -1.61 -21.56
N GLN A 101 4.22 -0.91 -22.52
CA GLN A 101 2.97 -1.35 -23.14
C GLN A 101 3.14 -2.66 -23.92
N GLU A 102 4.19 -2.77 -24.75
CA GLU A 102 4.48 -3.99 -25.52
C GLU A 102 4.71 -5.21 -24.61
N VAL A 103 5.39 -5.00 -23.48
CA VAL A 103 5.64 -6.07 -22.49
C VAL A 103 4.34 -6.48 -21.79
N VAL A 104 3.56 -5.49 -21.33
CA VAL A 104 2.30 -5.74 -20.63
C VAL A 104 1.34 -6.50 -21.54
N ASP A 105 1.14 -6.03 -22.78
CA ASP A 105 0.21 -6.66 -23.72
C ASP A 105 0.59 -8.11 -24.02
N ALA A 106 1.85 -8.36 -24.34
CA ALA A 106 2.33 -9.70 -24.68
C ALA A 106 2.22 -10.69 -23.51
N LEU A 107 2.54 -10.24 -22.28
CA LEU A 107 2.48 -11.12 -21.11
C LEU A 107 1.04 -11.29 -20.58
N VAL A 108 0.18 -10.28 -20.69
CA VAL A 108 -1.26 -10.41 -20.39
C VAL A 108 -1.93 -11.37 -21.36
N GLU A 109 -1.65 -11.27 -22.67
CA GLU A 109 -2.15 -12.20 -23.68
C GLU A 109 -1.73 -13.65 -23.38
N ALA A 110 -0.53 -13.82 -22.82
CA ALA A 110 -0.01 -15.12 -22.40
C ALA A 110 -0.50 -15.59 -21.01
N ASP A 111 -1.41 -14.87 -20.34
CA ASP A 111 -1.88 -15.17 -18.98
C ASP A 111 -0.71 -15.26 -17.97
N VAL A 112 0.24 -14.33 -18.08
CA VAL A 112 1.36 -14.12 -17.15
C VAL A 112 1.10 -12.86 -16.35
N ALA A 113 1.25 -12.93 -15.02
CA ALA A 113 1.05 -11.78 -14.16
C ALA A 113 2.15 -10.73 -14.38
N VAL A 114 1.75 -9.59 -14.93
CA VAL A 114 2.58 -8.42 -15.20
C VAL A 114 1.82 -7.13 -14.85
N ALA A 115 2.53 -6.10 -14.45
CA ALA A 115 1.98 -4.75 -14.31
C ALA A 115 3.06 -3.69 -14.57
N PRO A 116 2.70 -2.51 -15.08
CA PRO A 116 3.60 -1.36 -15.11
C PRO A 116 3.97 -0.90 -13.68
N VAL A 117 5.18 -0.41 -13.49
CA VAL A 117 5.59 0.27 -12.26
C VAL A 117 5.32 1.76 -12.42
N LEU A 118 4.23 2.22 -11.82
CA LEU A 118 3.77 3.61 -11.93
C LEU A 118 4.49 4.55 -10.96
N ASN A 119 4.80 5.76 -11.43
CA ASN A 119 5.17 6.90 -10.60
C ASN A 119 3.92 7.54 -9.94
N ILE A 120 4.14 8.44 -8.98
CA ILE A 120 3.05 8.97 -8.16
C ILE A 120 2.07 9.84 -8.95
N ASP A 121 2.54 10.59 -9.93
CA ASP A 121 1.74 11.36 -10.88
C ASP A 121 0.85 10.43 -11.73
N GLU A 122 1.41 9.33 -12.23
CA GLU A 122 0.66 8.31 -12.98
C GLU A 122 -0.39 7.61 -12.10
N VAL A 123 -0.05 7.28 -10.84
CA VAL A 123 -0.99 6.66 -9.87
C VAL A 123 -2.20 7.57 -9.60
N VAL A 124 -1.99 8.88 -9.53
CA VAL A 124 -3.06 9.86 -9.27
C VAL A 124 -4.05 9.97 -10.43
N GLU A 125 -3.62 9.61 -11.63
CA GLU A 125 -4.40 9.67 -12.87
C GLU A 125 -4.85 8.29 -13.38
N GLU A 126 -4.43 7.21 -12.71
CA GLU A 126 -4.68 5.84 -13.17
C GLU A 126 -6.19 5.55 -13.31
N PRO A 127 -6.66 5.11 -14.49
CA PRO A 127 -8.08 4.98 -14.78
C PRO A 127 -8.86 4.12 -13.79
N HIS A 128 -8.29 2.99 -13.34
CA HIS A 128 -8.95 2.11 -12.38
C HIS A 128 -9.07 2.77 -11.00
N LEU A 129 -8.05 3.46 -10.50
CA LEU A 129 -8.08 4.18 -9.23
C LEU A 129 -9.04 5.38 -9.25
N VAL A 130 -9.09 6.11 -10.37
CA VAL A 130 -10.08 7.18 -10.59
C VAL A 130 -11.50 6.62 -10.61
N ALA A 131 -11.75 5.56 -11.39
CA ALA A 131 -13.07 4.92 -11.47
C ALA A 131 -13.54 4.34 -10.11
N ARG A 132 -12.58 3.89 -9.29
CA ARG A 132 -12.84 3.42 -7.92
C ARG A 132 -13.01 4.53 -6.89
N GLY A 133 -12.85 5.80 -7.29
CA GLY A 133 -12.89 6.94 -6.39
C GLY A 133 -11.92 6.77 -5.23
N MET A 134 -10.65 6.46 -5.55
CA MET A 134 -9.59 6.32 -4.55
C MET A 134 -9.01 7.66 -4.10
N PHE A 135 -9.29 8.73 -4.84
CA PHE A 135 -8.89 10.09 -4.49
C PHE A 135 -10.12 10.98 -4.38
N THR A 136 -10.04 11.98 -3.50
CA THR A 136 -11.02 13.04 -3.37
C THR A 136 -10.31 14.36 -3.20
N GLU A 137 -10.97 15.45 -3.57
CA GLU A 137 -10.45 16.79 -3.34
C GLU A 137 -10.99 17.37 -2.04
N VAL A 138 -10.14 18.13 -1.35
CA VAL A 138 -10.48 18.85 -0.11
C VAL A 138 -9.93 20.27 -0.20
N GLU A 139 -10.67 21.22 0.38
CA GLU A 139 -10.20 22.59 0.51
C GLU A 139 -9.41 22.74 1.81
N HIS A 140 -8.10 22.98 1.71
CA HIS A 140 -7.23 23.13 2.87
C HIS A 140 -6.99 24.63 3.17
N PRO A 141 -7.16 25.09 4.43
CA PRO A 141 -7.10 26.52 4.79
C PRO A 141 -5.82 27.27 4.36
N LYS A 142 -4.70 26.55 4.20
CA LYS A 142 -3.41 27.13 3.78
C LYS A 142 -2.94 26.71 2.38
N LEU A 143 -3.44 25.58 1.86
CA LEU A 143 -2.90 24.98 0.63
C LEU A 143 -3.88 25.08 -0.54
N GLY A 144 -5.09 25.61 -0.29
CA GLY A 144 -6.17 25.63 -1.26
C GLY A 144 -6.72 24.23 -1.53
N ARG A 145 -7.28 24.04 -2.73
CA ARG A 145 -7.79 22.76 -3.20
C ARG A 145 -6.66 21.77 -3.44
N ILE A 146 -6.69 20.65 -2.70
CA ILE A 146 -5.71 19.56 -2.81
C ILE A 146 -6.42 18.22 -3.01
N LYS A 147 -5.73 17.26 -3.64
CA LYS A 147 -6.21 15.88 -3.83
C LYS A 147 -5.58 14.97 -2.76
N VAL A 148 -6.39 14.16 -2.11
CA VAL A 148 -5.97 13.22 -1.05
C VAL A 148 -6.56 11.83 -1.28
N PRO A 149 -5.90 10.74 -0.84
CA PRO A 149 -6.50 9.41 -0.84
C PRO A 149 -7.74 9.35 0.07
N THR A 150 -8.72 8.53 -0.30
CA THR A 150 -9.90 8.25 0.51
C THR A 150 -9.93 6.80 0.99
N TYR A 151 -11.01 6.42 1.67
CA TYR A 151 -11.19 5.11 2.25
C TYR A 151 -11.13 3.98 1.20
N PRO A 152 -10.26 2.97 1.39
CA PRO A 152 -10.06 1.89 0.42
C PRO A 152 -11.19 0.84 0.44
N VAL A 153 -11.95 0.77 1.54
CA VAL A 153 -13.05 -0.19 1.70
C VAL A 153 -14.36 0.44 1.21
N LYS A 154 -15.03 -0.24 0.29
CA LYS A 154 -16.33 0.19 -0.27
C LYS A 154 -17.43 -0.65 0.35
N PHE A 155 -18.42 0.00 0.96
CA PHE A 155 -19.57 -0.66 1.59
C PHE A 155 -20.78 -0.54 0.67
N SER A 156 -21.65 -1.55 0.63
CA SER A 156 -22.86 -1.53 -0.20
C SER A 156 -23.94 -0.58 0.33
N GLU A 157 -23.95 -0.26 1.62
CA GLU A 157 -24.94 0.64 2.24
C GLU A 157 -24.33 1.96 2.71
N ILE A 158 -23.11 1.94 3.23
CA ILE A 158 -22.43 3.15 3.70
C ILE A 158 -21.77 3.84 2.50
N ARG A 159 -22.32 4.99 2.12
CA ARG A 159 -21.83 5.84 1.04
C ARG A 159 -21.11 7.07 1.61
N GLY A 160 -20.14 7.59 0.85
CA GLY A 160 -19.61 8.94 1.08
C GLY A 160 -18.92 9.13 2.42
N PHE A 161 -17.87 8.34 2.73
CA PHE A 161 -16.99 8.70 3.83
C PHE A 161 -16.44 10.10 3.61
N LYS A 162 -16.74 11.00 4.55
CA LYS A 162 -16.32 12.40 4.45
C LYS A 162 -14.84 12.49 4.81
N VAL A 163 -14.02 12.79 3.82
CA VAL A 163 -12.64 13.23 4.04
C VAL A 163 -12.66 14.75 4.05
N THR A 164 -12.17 15.35 5.13
CA THR A 164 -11.99 16.81 5.25
C THR A 164 -10.51 17.15 5.33
N SER A 165 -10.17 18.41 5.12
CA SER A 165 -8.82 18.89 5.39
C SER A 165 -8.42 18.64 6.84
N ALA A 166 -7.12 18.44 7.08
CA ALA A 166 -6.59 18.46 8.43
C ALA A 166 -6.89 19.82 9.10
N PRO A 167 -7.21 19.85 10.39
CA PRO A 167 -7.41 21.11 11.10
C PRO A 167 -6.10 21.88 11.23
N THR A 168 -6.18 23.19 11.28
CA THR A 168 -5.02 24.00 11.68
C THR A 168 -4.74 23.83 13.18
N LEU A 169 -3.52 24.17 13.59
CA LEU A 169 -3.15 24.19 15.01
C LEU A 169 -4.16 25.06 15.79
N GLY A 170 -4.77 24.47 16.82
CA GLY A 170 -5.73 25.14 17.69
C GLY A 170 -7.11 25.44 17.08
N GLN A 171 -7.42 24.98 15.85
CA GLN A 171 -8.65 25.34 15.14
C GLN A 171 -9.94 25.11 15.96
N HIS A 172 -9.97 24.05 16.76
CA HIS A 172 -11.15 23.65 17.53
C HIS A 172 -10.99 23.88 19.04
N THR A 173 -9.93 24.57 19.50
CA THR A 173 -9.66 24.76 20.94
C THR A 173 -10.84 25.43 21.64
N GLU A 174 -11.34 26.54 21.10
CA GLU A 174 -12.45 27.29 21.71
C GLU A 174 -13.78 26.53 21.66
N GLU A 175 -14.06 25.84 20.54
CA GLU A 175 -15.26 25.03 20.37
C GLU A 175 -15.33 23.91 21.43
N VAL A 176 -14.22 23.19 21.64
CA VAL A 176 -14.16 22.09 22.61
C VAL A 176 -14.27 22.62 24.05
N LEU A 177 -13.52 23.66 24.41
CA LEU A 177 -13.55 24.22 25.77
C LEU A 177 -14.94 24.76 26.13
N SER A 178 -15.57 25.48 25.22
CA SER A 178 -16.91 26.05 25.45
C SER A 178 -18.01 24.99 25.36
N SER A 179 -18.13 24.29 24.24
CA SER A 179 -19.31 23.49 23.91
C SER A 179 -19.31 22.11 24.56
N LEU A 180 -18.14 21.51 24.77
CA LEU A 180 -18.02 20.17 25.35
C LEU A 180 -17.67 20.20 26.83
N LEU A 181 -16.86 21.16 27.27
CA LEU A 181 -16.39 21.24 28.65
C LEU A 181 -17.07 22.34 29.48
N GLY A 182 -17.81 23.26 28.85
CA GLY A 182 -18.61 24.28 29.54
C GLY A 182 -17.82 25.48 30.06
N TYR A 183 -16.63 25.74 29.54
CA TYR A 183 -15.82 26.89 29.95
C TYR A 183 -16.45 28.19 29.44
N SER A 184 -16.44 29.21 30.29
CA SER A 184 -16.77 30.59 29.93
C SER A 184 -15.68 31.22 29.07
N LYS A 185 -16.03 32.32 28.39
CA LYS A 185 -15.06 33.07 27.57
C LYS A 185 -13.93 33.62 28.43
N GLU A 186 -14.26 34.07 29.64
CA GLU A 186 -13.32 34.65 30.59
C GLU A 186 -12.28 33.62 31.05
N GLU A 187 -12.71 32.37 31.31
CA GLU A 187 -11.81 31.26 31.65
C GLU A 187 -10.89 30.91 30.47
N ILE A 188 -11.42 30.87 29.24
CA ILE A 188 -10.63 30.58 28.03
C ILE A 188 -9.56 31.66 27.80
N GLU A 189 -9.92 32.94 27.94
CA GLU A 189 -8.96 34.05 27.87
C GLU A 189 -7.93 34.03 29.02
N GLY A 190 -8.31 33.53 30.19
CA GLY A 190 -7.39 33.21 31.27
C GLY A 190 -6.32 32.22 30.82
N LEU A 191 -6.73 31.06 30.30
CA LEU A 191 -5.82 30.01 29.83
C LEU A 191 -4.89 30.49 28.71
N ARG A 192 -5.38 31.33 27.78
CA ARG A 192 -4.56 31.96 26.72
C ARG A 192 -3.47 32.85 27.31
N ARG A 193 -3.81 33.72 28.28
CA ARG A 193 -2.84 34.63 28.91
C ARG A 193 -1.78 33.88 29.71
N GLU A 194 -2.14 32.74 30.28
CA GLU A 194 -1.23 31.86 31.03
C GLU A 194 -0.34 30.98 30.12
N GLY A 195 -0.61 30.94 28.81
CA GLY A 195 0.14 30.13 27.85
C GLY A 195 -0.16 28.63 27.93
N VAL A 196 -1.30 28.26 28.51
CA VAL A 196 -1.79 26.88 28.59
C VAL A 196 -2.37 26.43 27.24
N ILE A 197 -2.97 27.36 26.49
CA ILE A 197 -3.55 27.18 25.16
C ILE A 197 -3.11 28.26 24.17
#